data_AF-A0A2U3Q9U7-F1
#
_entry.id   AF-A0A2U3Q9U7-F1
#
_cell.length_a   1.000
_cell.length_b   1.000
_cell.length_c   1.000
_cell.angle_alpha   90.00
_cell.angle_beta   90.00
_cell.angle_gamma   90.00
#
_symmetry.space_group_name_H-M   'P 1'
#
loop_
_entity.id
_entity.type
_entity.pdbx_description
1 polymer ?
#
loop_
_entity_poly.entity_id
_entity_poly.type
_entity_poly.pdbx_seq_one_letter_code
_entity_poly.pdbx_strand_id
1 'polypeptide(L)'
;MLHIGDRESDIYELYCLTQELGAHFLVRAYVDRLAGDGGHTIATEMEETSVKGLHYIDVRNDKGETTKVAGNQVQADRGLASHRQAETLSSPRPDDTPCDRARYAKGS
;
A
#
# COMPACT_ATOMS: atom_id res chain seq x y z
N MET A 1 10.39 -6.30 14.92
CA MET A 1 8.97 -6.08 15.26
C MET A 1 8.25 -5.68 13.97
N LEU A 2 6.99 -6.07 13.79
CA LEU A 2 6.19 -5.69 12.62
C LEU A 2 5.06 -4.77 13.08
N HIS A 3 5.02 -3.53 12.57
CA HIS A 3 3.96 -2.58 12.87
C HIS A 3 2.78 -2.78 11.92
N ILE A 4 1.54 -2.74 12.42
CA ILE A 4 0.34 -2.91 11.61
C ILE A 4 -0.50 -1.64 11.72
N GLY A 5 -0.72 -0.98 10.58
CA GLY A 5 -1.56 0.20 10.46
C GLY A 5 -2.76 -0.06 9.55
N ASP A 6 -3.87 0.64 9.79
CA ASP A 6 -5.02 0.59 8.90
C ASP A 6 -4.92 1.69 7.81
N ARG A 7 -6.05 2.06 7.20
CA ARG A 7 -6.07 3.07 6.13
C ARG A 7 -5.65 4.47 6.60
N GLU A 8 -5.84 4.80 7.87
CA GLU A 8 -5.42 6.11 8.40
C GLU A 8 -3.89 6.19 8.53
N SER A 9 -3.23 5.04 8.62
CA SER A 9 -1.78 4.94 8.64
C SER A 9 -1.16 5.02 7.24
N ASP A 10 -1.96 5.13 6.18
CA ASP A 10 -1.47 5.33 4.81
C ASP A 10 -1.04 6.78 4.59
N ILE A 11 -0.01 7.21 5.31
CA ILE A 11 0.57 8.56 5.29
C ILE A 11 2.05 8.50 4.92
N TYR A 12 2.52 9.52 4.21
CA TYR A 12 3.89 9.58 3.68
C TYR A 12 4.96 9.45 4.77
N GLU A 13 4.76 10.16 5.89
CA GLU A 13 5.71 10.27 6.99
C GLU A 13 6.03 8.90 7.61
N LEU A 14 5.06 7.98 7.58
CA LEU A 14 5.27 6.61 8.08
C LEU A 14 6.28 5.84 7.22
N TYR A 15 6.19 5.96 5.89
CA TYR A 15 7.09 5.26 4.96
C TYR A 15 8.53 5.77 5.09
N CYS A 16 8.72 7.09 5.20
CA CYS A 16 10.04 7.69 5.40
C CYS A 16 10.64 7.31 6.75
N LEU A 17 9.88 7.48 7.84
CA LEU A 17 10.37 7.19 9.18
C LEU A 17 10.75 5.71 9.34
N THR A 18 9.94 4.80 8.80
CA THR A 18 10.23 3.37 8.90
C THR A 18 11.45 2.96 8.07
N GLN A 19 11.68 3.61 6.92
CA GLN A 19 12.90 3.43 6.14
C GLN A 19 14.14 3.94 6.90
N GLU A 20 14.09 5.14 7.47
CA GLU A 20 15.18 5.71 8.26
C GLU A 20 15.55 4.85 9.46
N LEU A 21 14.53 4.27 10.11
CA LEU A 21 14.70 3.42 11.29
C LEU A 21 14.97 1.94 10.96
N GLY A 22 14.90 1.55 9.69
CA GLY A 22 14.97 0.14 9.28
C GLY A 22 13.87 -0.74 9.88
N ALA A 23 12.70 -0.15 10.16
CA ALA A 23 11.57 -0.83 10.76
C ALA A 23 10.65 -1.48 9.71
N HIS A 24 10.05 -2.62 10.04
CA HIS A 24 9.10 -3.31 9.17
C HIS A 24 7.66 -2.95 9.52
N PHE A 25 6.81 -2.77 8.51
CA PHE A 25 5.40 -2.45 8.68
C PHE A 25 4.51 -3.17 7.65
N LEU A 26 3.21 -3.21 7.96
CA LEU A 26 2.13 -3.58 7.06
C LEU A 26 1.03 -2.54 7.21
N VAL A 27 0.66 -1.90 6.10
CA VAL A 27 -0.38 -0.86 6.09
C VAL A 27 -1.35 -1.17 4.97
N ARG A 28 -2.64 -0.88 5.20
CA ARG A 28 -3.65 -0.95 4.14
C ARG A 28 -3.63 0.35 3.35
N ALA A 29 -3.31 0.29 2.07
CA ALA A 29 -3.39 1.45 1.18
C ALA A 29 -4.82 2.03 1.17
N TYR A 30 -4.91 3.34 1.38
CA TYR A 30 -6.10 4.17 1.25
C TYR A 30 -6.23 4.74 -0.16
N VAL A 31 -5.09 5.07 -0.80
CA VAL A 31 -5.01 5.52 -2.19
C VAL A 31 -4.11 4.61 -3.01
N ASP A 32 -4.34 4.56 -4.32
CA ASP A 32 -3.44 3.88 -5.25
C ASP A 32 -2.21 4.78 -5.50
N ARG A 33 -1.08 4.38 -4.93
CA ARG A 33 0.17 5.16 -4.99
C ARG A 33 0.98 4.76 -6.22
N LEU A 34 1.90 5.62 -6.65
CA LEU A 34 2.88 5.22 -7.65
C LEU A 34 3.81 4.14 -7.09
N ALA A 35 4.36 3.30 -7.97
CA ALA A 35 5.29 2.22 -7.66
C ALA A 35 6.60 2.36 -8.43
N GLY A 36 7.67 1.74 -7.90
CA GLY A 36 8.97 1.71 -8.56
C GLY A 36 9.55 3.09 -8.84
N ASP A 37 9.69 3.43 -10.12
CA ASP A 37 10.24 4.68 -10.64
C ASP A 37 9.18 5.78 -10.86
N GLY A 38 7.92 5.49 -10.59
CA GLY A 38 6.81 6.44 -10.73
C GLY A 38 6.08 6.38 -12.06
N GLY A 39 6.44 5.45 -12.96
CA GLY A 39 5.76 5.28 -14.25
C GLY A 39 4.39 4.62 -14.17
N HIS A 40 4.09 3.93 -13.07
CA HIS A 40 2.86 3.15 -12.86
C HIS A 40 2.45 3.14 -11.38
N THR A 41 1.29 2.57 -11.08
CA THR A 41 0.77 2.48 -9.71
C THR A 41 1.02 1.12 -9.07
N ILE A 42 0.89 1.06 -7.74
CA ILE A 42 0.94 -0.20 -6.99
C ILE A 42 -0.16 -1.14 -7.48
N ALA A 43 -1.38 -0.66 -7.74
CA ALA A 43 -2.45 -1.52 -8.23
C ALA A 43 -2.07 -2.17 -9.57
N THR A 44 -1.53 -1.39 -10.52
CA THR A 44 -1.05 -1.94 -11.80
C THR A 44 0.10 -2.94 -11.60
N GLU A 45 1.08 -2.62 -10.77
CA GLU A 45 2.21 -3.52 -10.47
C GLU A 45 1.73 -4.85 -9.85
N MET A 46 0.76 -4.77 -8.94
CA MET A 46 0.18 -5.94 -8.28
C MET A 46 -0.71 -6.76 -9.21
N GLU A 47 -1.38 -6.16 -10.19
CA GLU A 47 -2.17 -6.87 -11.20
C GLU A 47 -1.29 -7.67 -12.17
N GLU A 48 -0.12 -7.13 -12.52
CA GLU A 48 0.87 -7.80 -13.37
C GLU A 48 1.65 -8.90 -12.62
N THR A 49 1.72 -8.80 -11.29
CA THR A 49 2.44 -9.75 -10.44
C THR A 49 1.69 -11.08 -10.35
N SER A 50 2.33 -12.20 -10.70
CA SER A 50 1.65 -13.51 -10.59
C SER A 50 1.26 -13.85 -9.15
N VAL A 51 0.00 -14.25 -8.96
CA VAL A 51 -0.55 -14.77 -7.70
C VAL A 51 0.35 -15.87 -7.11
N LYS A 52 0.75 -15.69 -5.86
CA LYS A 52 1.60 -16.62 -5.10
C LYS A 52 0.78 -17.59 -4.25
N GLY A 53 -0.49 -17.29 -4.00
CA GLY A 53 -1.40 -18.19 -3.30
C GLY A 53 -2.79 -17.59 -3.12
N LEU A 54 -3.74 -18.45 -2.77
CA LEU A 54 -5.10 -18.08 -2.38
C LEU A 54 -5.30 -18.46 -0.92
N HIS A 55 -5.70 -17.50 -0.10
CA HIS A 55 -6.00 -17.72 1.31
C HIS A 55 -7.51 -17.77 1.54
N TYR A 56 -7.97 -18.83 2.20
CA TYR A 56 -9.36 -19.00 2.61
C TYR A 56 -9.53 -18.53 4.04
N ILE A 57 -10.58 -17.75 4.28
CA ILE A 57 -10.93 -17.26 5.61
C ILE A 57 -12.28 -17.85 6.03
N ASP A 58 -12.40 -18.13 7.31
CA ASP A 58 -13.66 -18.52 7.94
C ASP A 58 -14.43 -17.25 8.30
N VAL A 59 -15.57 -17.02 7.65
CA VAL A 59 -16.44 -15.86 7.90
C VAL A 59 -17.66 -16.31 8.68
N ARG A 60 -17.93 -15.60 9.78
CA ARG A 60 -19.10 -15.82 10.61
C ARG A 60 -20.19 -14.83 10.24
N ASN A 61 -21.40 -15.32 9.95
CA ASN A 61 -22.55 -14.46 9.70
C ASN A 61 -23.16 -13.91 11.01
N ASP A 62 -24.16 -13.04 10.87
CA ASP A 62 -24.94 -12.45 11.96
C ASP A 62 -25.67 -13.49 12.83
N LYS A 63 -26.03 -14.64 12.26
CA LYS A 63 -26.61 -15.80 12.96
C LYS A 63 -25.58 -16.67 13.66
N GLY A 64 -24.28 -16.37 13.48
CA GLY A 64 -23.18 -17.07 14.09
C GLY A 64 -22.70 -18.32 13.35
N GLU A 65 -23.23 -18.63 12.18
CA GLU A 65 -22.82 -19.74 11.31
C GLU A 65 -21.52 -19.36 10.57
N THR A 66 -20.60 -20.32 10.40
CA THR A 66 -19.29 -20.08 9.78
C THR A 66 -19.20 -20.72 8.41
N THR A 67 -18.70 -19.98 7.42
CA THR A 67 -18.45 -20.46 6.06
C THR A 67 -17.02 -20.15 5.61
N LYS A 68 -16.40 -21.07 4.88
CA LYS A 68 -15.11 -20.82 4.22
C LYS A 68 -15.34 -20.05 2.94
N VAL A 69 -14.70 -18.89 2.82
CA VAL A 69 -14.68 -18.09 1.60
C VAL A 69 -13.24 -17.87 1.16
N ALA A 70 -13.02 -17.84 -0.16
CA ALA A 70 -11.76 -17.36 -0.72
C ALA A 70 -11.62 -15.89 -0.31
N GLY A 71 -10.73 -15.61 0.65
CA GLY A 71 -10.65 -14.32 1.31
C GLY A 71 -9.73 -13.36 0.59
N ASN A 72 -8.50 -13.80 0.29
CA ASN A 72 -7.45 -12.96 -0.28
C ASN A 72 -6.59 -13.74 -1.27
N GLN A 73 -6.23 -13.10 -2.38
CA GLN A 73 -5.10 -13.52 -3.21
C GLN A 73 -3.83 -12.87 -2.66
N VAL A 74 -2.75 -13.64 -2.58
CA VAL A 74 -1.45 -13.15 -2.09
C VAL A 74 -0.55 -12.91 -3.28
N GLN A 75 -0.17 -11.65 -3.47
CA GLN A 75 0.81 -11.19 -4.45
C GLN A 75 1.89 -10.44 -3.67
N ALA A 76 3.14 -10.64 -4.06
CA ALA A 76 4.27 -10.01 -3.40
C ALA A 76 5.34 -9.71 -4.44
N ASP A 77 5.69 -8.44 -4.56
CA ASP A 77 6.91 -8.00 -5.22
C ASP A 77 8.01 -7.78 -4.18
N ARG A 78 9.24 -8.20 -4.50
CA ARG A 78 10.39 -8.06 -3.60
C ARG A 78 11.02 -6.66 -3.67
N GLY A 79 10.50 -5.75 -4.50
CA GLY A 79 11.06 -4.43 -4.76
C GLY A 79 10.97 -3.44 -3.59
N LEU A 80 10.07 -3.65 -2.62
CA LEU A 80 9.57 -2.65 -1.64
C LEU A 80 10.59 -1.94 -0.71
N ALA A 81 11.90 -2.18 -0.84
CA ALA A 81 12.92 -1.75 0.10
C ALA A 81 13.95 -0.75 -0.48
N SER A 82 13.62 0.00 -1.53
CA SER A 82 14.52 1.01 -2.11
C SER A 82 14.11 2.45 -1.74
N HIS A 83 15.09 3.32 -1.50
CA HIS A 83 14.90 4.78 -1.29
C HIS A 83 14.00 5.41 -2.36
N ARG A 84 14.17 4.96 -3.62
CA ARG A 84 13.42 5.44 -4.78
C ARG A 84 11.92 5.19 -4.68
N GLN A 85 11.50 4.10 -4.03
CA GLN A 85 10.08 3.78 -3.90
C GLN A 85 9.37 4.60 -2.81
N ALA A 86 10.07 4.99 -1.73
CA ALA A 86 9.50 5.92 -0.75
C ALA A 86 9.20 7.29 -1.39
N GLU A 87 10.07 7.75 -2.30
CA GLU A 87 9.87 8.96 -3.12
C GLU A 87 8.74 8.77 -4.15
N THR A 88 8.59 7.59 -4.73
CA THR A 88 7.50 7.32 -5.65
C THR A 88 6.13 7.25 -4.94
N LEU A 89 6.08 6.62 -3.76
CA LEU A 89 4.93 6.64 -2.85
C LEU A 89 4.56 8.07 -2.40
N SER A 90 5.46 9.05 -2.60
CA SER A 90 5.31 10.48 -2.28
C SER A 90 4.79 11.35 -3.45
N SER A 91 4.63 10.78 -4.65
CA SER A 91 4.26 11.56 -5.84
C SER A 91 2.75 11.86 -5.91
N PRO A 92 2.35 13.03 -6.47
CA PRO A 92 0.94 13.40 -6.64
C PRO A 92 0.22 12.43 -7.58
N ARG A 93 -1.08 12.24 -7.31
CA ARG A 93 -1.98 11.37 -8.07
C ARG A 93 -2.05 11.80 -9.54
N PRO A 94 -2.26 10.88 -10.50
CA PRO A 94 -2.47 11.22 -11.91
C PRO A 94 -3.73 12.06 -12.17
N ASP A 95 -4.72 11.99 -11.27
CA ASP A 95 -5.99 12.72 -11.28
C ASP A 95 -6.01 13.95 -10.36
N ASP A 96 -4.88 14.30 -9.72
CA ASP A 96 -4.79 15.49 -8.87
C ASP A 96 -5.02 16.78 -9.69
N THR A 97 -5.95 17.62 -9.22
CA THR A 97 -6.13 18.94 -9.81
C THR A 97 -4.91 19.83 -9.54
N PRO A 98 -4.63 20.85 -10.39
CA PRO A 98 -3.53 21.78 -10.15
C PRO A 98 -3.53 22.45 -8.77
N CYS A 99 -4.70 22.55 -8.12
CA CYS A 99 -4.86 23.11 -6.77
C CYS A 99 -4.41 22.14 -5.67
N ASP A 100 -4.57 20.83 -5.88
CA ASP A 100 -4.11 19.77 -4.97
C ASP A 100 -2.57 19.69 -4.98
N ARG A 101 -1.97 19.84 -6.17
CA ARG A 101 -0.50 19.87 -6.38
C ARG A 101 0.21 20.97 -5.58
N ALA A 102 -0.48 22.09 -5.31
CA ALA A 102 0.06 23.22 -4.55
C ALA A 102 0.15 22.96 -3.02
N ARG A 103 -0.61 21.99 -2.48
CA ARG A 103 -0.48 21.57 -1.08
C ARG A 103 0.78 20.71 -0.85
N TYR A 104 1.13 19.88 -1.82
CA TYR A 104 2.34 19.05 -1.79
C TYR A 104 3.64 19.88 -1.84
N ALA A 105 3.65 21.01 -2.55
CA ALA A 105 4.82 21.86 -2.70
C ALA A 105 5.14 22.77 -1.49
N LYS A 106 4.30 22.78 -0.44
CA LYS A 106 4.47 23.64 0.74
C LYS A 106 4.88 22.90 2.03
N GLY A 107 5.14 21.61 1.95
CA GLY A 107 5.82 20.85 3.01
C GLY A 107 7.31 20.76 2.73
N SER A 108 8.04 21.85 2.97
CA SER A 108 9.50 21.92 3.00
C SER A 108 9.95 22.48 4.34
#